data_AF-A0A2V0N1W1-F1
#
_entry.id   AF-A0A2V0N1W1-F1
#
_cell.length_a   1.000
_cell.length_b   1.000
_cell.length_c   1.000
_cell.angle_alpha   90.00
_cell.angle_beta   90.00
_cell.angle_gamma   90.00
#
_symmetry.space_group_name_H-M   'P 1'
#
loop_
_entity.id
_entity.type
_entity.pdbx_description
1 polymer ?
#
loop_
_entity_poly.entity_id
_entity_poly.type
_entity_poly.pdbx_seq_one_letter_code
_entity_poly.pdbx_strand_id
1 'polypeptide(L)'
;MRAITTVLAGLAPTYPVPIAVVQHRRRTSGHDLLVPILARRTGLPVRVAEAGDAADQLGITVVPAGTVASIDDAGRWVLLDDADDMRPGDALLTSSARSTPTIAVILTGSLTDGADGCRAVKRGGGRVLVQDPATARASSMPANAIATGCADFVLPPDRLATALTALTTAPGAADLLTVPLPPWARLSS
;
A
#
# COMPACT_ATOMS: atom_id res chain seq x y z
N MET A 1 -2.44 -0.96 13.99
CA MET A 1 -1.45 -2.06 14.05
C MET A 1 -2.05 -3.43 13.75
N ARG A 2 -3.13 -3.86 14.43
CA ARG A 2 -3.71 -5.20 14.22
C ARG A 2 -4.06 -5.54 12.76
N ALA A 3 -4.63 -4.60 12.00
CA ALA A 3 -5.01 -4.84 10.60
C ALA A 3 -3.80 -5.20 9.73
N ILE A 4 -2.78 -4.32 9.67
CA ILE A 4 -1.58 -4.55 8.86
C ILE A 4 -0.83 -5.82 9.27
N THR A 5 -0.71 -6.09 10.58
CA THR A 5 -0.08 -7.34 11.03
C THR A 5 -0.88 -8.58 10.64
N THR A 6 -2.22 -8.49 10.60
CA THR A 6 -3.08 -9.63 10.19
C THR A 6 -2.90 -9.93 8.70
N VAL A 7 -2.86 -8.88 7.86
CA VAL A 7 -2.64 -9.03 6.42
C VAL A 7 -1.26 -9.65 6.17
N LEU A 8 -0.19 -9.06 6.72
CA LEU A 8 1.18 -9.48 6.45
C LEU A 8 1.54 -10.84 7.06
N ALA A 9 0.88 -11.25 8.16
CA ALA A 9 1.02 -12.58 8.73
C ALA A 9 0.38 -13.68 7.87
N GLY A 10 -0.61 -13.32 7.06
CA GLY A 10 -1.29 -14.25 6.16
C GLY A 10 -0.56 -14.50 4.84
N LEU A 11 0.55 -13.79 4.57
CA LEU A 11 1.36 -13.97 3.36
C LEU A 11 2.46 -15.01 3.58
N ALA A 12 2.71 -15.83 2.56
CA ALA A 12 3.77 -16.84 2.60
C ALA A 12 5.17 -16.17 2.67
N PRO A 13 6.18 -16.80 3.30
CA PRO A 13 7.55 -16.30 3.31
C PRO A 13 8.17 -16.16 1.91
N THR A 14 7.62 -16.86 0.92
CA THR A 14 8.02 -16.83 -0.50
C THR A 14 7.14 -15.90 -1.34
N TYR A 15 6.42 -14.96 -0.73
CA TYR A 15 5.53 -14.04 -1.45
C TYR A 15 6.32 -13.28 -2.54
N PRO A 16 5.89 -13.33 -3.82
CA PRO A 16 6.74 -12.98 -4.95
C PRO A 16 6.72 -11.50 -5.31
N VAL A 17 6.03 -10.66 -4.54
CA VAL A 17 5.84 -9.23 -4.85
C VAL A 17 6.41 -8.36 -3.72
N PRO A 18 7.19 -7.31 -4.03
CA PRO A 18 7.65 -6.32 -3.05
C PRO A 18 6.48 -5.63 -2.35
N ILE A 19 6.60 -5.37 -1.05
CA ILE A 19 5.56 -4.74 -0.25
C ILE A 19 6.12 -3.46 0.36
N ALA A 20 5.56 -2.32 -0.05
CA ALA A 20 5.81 -1.06 0.62
C ALA A 20 4.76 -0.80 1.71
N VAL A 21 5.22 -0.43 2.91
CA VAL A 21 4.36 -0.10 4.05
C VAL A 21 4.57 1.35 4.44
N VAL A 22 3.52 2.14 4.30
CA VAL A 22 3.45 3.52 4.77
C VAL A 22 2.41 3.63 5.87
N GLN A 23 2.75 4.32 6.95
CA GLN A 23 1.84 4.56 8.07
C GLN A 23 2.04 5.98 8.59
N HIS A 24 0.95 6.73 8.78
CA HIS A 24 1.01 8.04 9.44
C HIS A 24 1.48 7.89 10.88
N ARG A 25 2.74 8.27 11.09
CA ARG A 25 3.43 8.20 12.37
C ARG A 25 4.29 9.43 12.51
N ARG A 26 4.19 10.11 13.65
CA ARG A 26 5.10 11.19 13.99
C ARG A 26 6.48 10.62 14.29
N ARG A 27 7.52 11.37 13.90
CA ARG A 27 8.88 11.09 14.34
C ARG A 27 8.93 11.29 15.87
N THR A 28 9.39 10.28 16.59
CA THR A 28 9.62 10.37 18.04
C THR A 28 11.11 10.16 18.31
N SER A 29 11.63 10.66 19.42
CA SER A 29 13.05 10.54 19.81
C SER A 29 13.52 9.08 20.04
N GLY A 30 12.60 8.12 20.05
CA GLY A 30 12.89 6.69 20.15
C GLY A 30 12.98 5.98 18.79
N HIS A 31 13.47 4.73 18.82
CA HIS A 31 13.60 3.88 17.64
C HIS A 31 12.26 3.60 16.96
N ASP A 32 12.25 3.48 15.62
CA ASP A 32 11.06 3.07 14.88
C ASP A 32 10.71 1.61 15.19
N LEU A 33 9.66 1.43 16.01
CA LEU A 33 9.21 0.11 16.43
C LEU A 33 8.41 -0.65 15.35
N LEU A 34 8.10 -0.06 14.20
CA LEU A 34 7.27 -0.74 13.19
C LEU A 34 7.97 -1.98 12.65
N VAL A 35 9.21 -1.81 12.20
CA VAL A 35 10.02 -2.90 11.64
C VAL A 35 10.14 -4.08 12.61
N PRO A 36 10.58 -3.93 13.87
CA PRO A 36 10.68 -5.06 14.78
C PRO A 36 9.31 -5.67 15.13
N ILE A 37 8.22 -4.89 15.12
CA ILE A 37 6.86 -5.43 15.30
C ILE A 37 6.46 -6.29 14.10
N LEU A 38 6.64 -5.80 12.87
CA LEU A 38 6.26 -6.53 11.66
C LEU A 38 7.13 -7.77 11.47
N ALA A 39 8.43 -7.68 11.71
CA ALA A 39 9.37 -8.80 11.60
C ALA A 39 9.01 -9.98 12.51
N ARG A 40 8.37 -9.72 13.67
CA ARG A 40 7.89 -10.78 14.58
C ARG A 40 6.55 -11.40 14.16
N ARG A 41 5.90 -10.85 13.13
CA ARG A 41 4.52 -11.22 12.72
C ARG A 41 4.44 -11.79 11.31
N THR A 42 5.54 -11.81 10.57
CA THR A 42 5.59 -12.32 9.20
C THR A 42 6.87 -13.11 8.98
N GLY A 43 6.85 -14.05 8.03
CA GLY A 43 8.06 -14.75 7.57
C GLY A 43 8.84 -13.99 6.50
N LEU A 44 8.34 -12.84 6.05
CA LEU A 44 9.00 -12.01 5.03
C LEU A 44 10.12 -11.16 5.64
N PRO A 45 11.23 -10.92 4.91
CA PRO A 45 12.25 -9.97 5.34
C PRO A 45 11.66 -8.56 5.46
N VAL A 46 11.88 -7.90 6.59
CA VAL A 46 11.38 -6.55 6.86
C VAL A 46 12.56 -5.58 6.98
N ARG A 47 12.52 -4.48 6.23
CA ARG A 47 13.55 -3.42 6.22
C ARG A 47 12.93 -2.03 6.29
N VAL A 48 13.77 -1.02 6.55
CA VAL A 48 13.39 0.39 6.42
C VAL A 48 13.71 0.85 5.00
N ALA A 49 12.91 1.74 4.41
CA ALA A 49 13.26 2.38 3.15
C ALA A 49 14.45 3.33 3.35
N GLU A 50 15.45 3.24 2.47
CA GLU A 50 16.60 4.15 2.42
C GLU A 50 16.62 4.90 1.08
N ALA A 51 16.94 6.19 1.09
CA ALA A 51 16.92 7.00 -0.11
C ALA A 51 17.96 6.51 -1.14
N GLY A 52 17.56 6.34 -2.40
CA GLY A 52 18.41 5.85 -3.49
C GLY A 52 18.42 4.31 -3.65
N ASP A 53 17.93 3.57 -2.66
CA ASP A 53 17.79 2.12 -2.76
C ASP A 53 16.71 1.73 -3.77
N ALA A 54 16.87 0.54 -4.36
CA ALA A 54 15.87 -0.03 -5.26
C ALA A 54 14.57 -0.36 -4.51
N ALA A 55 13.42 0.01 -5.10
CA ALA A 55 12.10 -0.20 -4.53
C ALA A 55 11.47 -1.56 -4.89
N ASP A 56 12.15 -2.38 -5.68
CA ASP A 56 11.70 -3.69 -6.17
C ASP A 56 12.20 -4.87 -5.32
N GLN A 57 12.84 -4.61 -4.18
CA GLN A 57 13.35 -5.66 -3.31
C GLN A 57 12.21 -6.48 -2.68
N LEU A 58 12.24 -7.80 -2.89
CA LEU A 58 11.24 -8.73 -2.32
C LEU A 58 11.23 -8.69 -0.79
N GLY A 59 10.04 -8.68 -0.21
CA GLY A 59 9.82 -8.54 1.23
C GLY A 59 9.08 -7.24 1.56
N ILE A 60 9.15 -6.82 2.81
CA ILE A 60 8.44 -5.66 3.32
C ILE A 60 9.44 -4.52 3.55
N THR A 61 9.20 -3.40 2.89
CA THR A 61 9.95 -2.16 3.07
C THR A 61 9.05 -1.14 3.75
N VAL A 62 9.45 -0.72 4.95
CA VAL A 62 8.71 0.21 5.79
C VAL A 62 9.22 1.62 5.58
N VAL A 63 8.33 2.54 5.22
CA VAL A 63 8.65 3.97 5.13
C VAL A 63 8.94 4.50 6.55
N PRO A 64 10.06 5.21 6.76
CA PRO A 64 10.39 5.78 8.06
C PRO A 64 9.28 6.67 8.63
N ALA A 65 9.15 6.69 9.96
CA ALA A 65 8.24 7.64 10.61
C ALA A 65 8.62 9.11 10.32
N GLY A 66 7.62 9.95 10.08
CA GLY A 66 7.80 11.37 9.80
C GLY A 66 8.31 11.72 8.40
N THR A 67 8.37 10.74 7.48
CA THR A 67 8.79 10.97 6.09
C THR A 67 7.66 10.71 5.09
N VAL A 68 7.78 11.34 3.93
CA VAL A 68 7.04 10.98 2.73
C VAL A 68 7.97 10.21 1.82
N ALA A 69 7.50 9.06 1.33
CA ALA A 69 8.22 8.27 0.35
C ALA A 69 7.53 8.33 -1.01
N SER A 70 8.35 8.34 -2.06
CA SER A 70 7.93 8.11 -3.44
C SER A 70 8.96 7.25 -4.15
N ILE A 71 8.62 6.79 -5.36
CA ILE A 71 9.49 6.01 -6.24
C ILE A 71 9.75 6.84 -7.49
N ASP A 72 11.01 7.02 -7.85
CA ASP A 72 11.39 7.74 -9.07
C ASP A 72 11.25 6.87 -10.34
N ASP A 73 11.53 7.46 -11.51
CA ASP A 73 11.47 6.77 -12.80
C ASP A 73 12.53 5.67 -12.94
N ALA A 74 13.57 5.69 -12.11
CA ALA A 74 14.59 4.64 -12.04
C ALA A 74 14.23 3.52 -11.06
N GLY A 75 13.04 3.58 -10.45
CA GLY A 75 12.56 2.58 -9.50
C GLY A 75 13.22 2.67 -8.12
N ARG A 76 13.71 3.85 -7.73
CA ARG A 76 14.41 4.07 -6.45
C ARG A 76 13.58 4.85 -5.45
N TRP A 77 13.82 4.61 -4.18
CA TRP A 77 13.20 5.35 -3.08
C TRP A 77 13.67 6.80 -3.06
N VAL A 78 12.71 7.73 -3.09
CA VAL A 78 12.91 9.14 -2.78
C VAL A 78 12.21 9.44 -1.47
N LEU A 79 12.96 9.89 -0.48
CA LEU A 79 12.46 10.20 0.86
C LEU A 79 12.58 11.70 1.13
N LEU A 80 11.49 12.29 1.62
CA LEU A 80 11.42 13.69 2.05
C LEU A 80 11.05 13.73 3.53
N ASP A 81 11.79 14.53 4.31
CA ASP A 81 11.48 14.81 5.71
C ASP A 81 10.31 15.80 5.85
N ASP A 82 9.79 15.93 7.07
CA ASP A 82 8.70 16.83 7.46
C ASP A 82 7.38 16.58 6.71
N ALA A 83 6.89 15.36 6.84
CA ALA A 83 5.58 14.95 6.35
C ALA A 83 4.37 15.58 7.09
N ASP A 84 4.56 16.59 7.95
CA ASP A 84 3.43 17.29 8.58
C ASP A 84 2.57 17.91 7.46
N ASP A 85 1.26 17.65 7.52
CA ASP A 85 0.25 17.97 6.49
C ASP A 85 0.37 17.23 5.14
N MET A 86 1.36 16.37 4.95
CA MET A 86 1.46 15.56 3.74
C MET A 86 0.61 14.29 3.81
N ARG A 87 0.15 13.83 2.63
CA ARG A 87 -0.58 12.58 2.41
C ARG A 87 0.39 11.49 1.90
N PRO A 88 1.22 10.88 2.77
CA PRO A 88 2.27 9.95 2.38
C PRO A 88 1.76 8.70 1.65
N GLY A 89 0.54 8.25 1.92
CA GLY A 89 -0.12 7.17 1.19
C GLY A 89 -0.38 7.54 -0.26
N ASP A 90 -1.01 8.70 -0.50
CA ASP A 90 -1.28 9.24 -1.83
C ASP A 90 0.00 9.44 -2.63
N ALA A 91 1.05 9.98 -1.99
CA ALA A 91 2.35 10.20 -2.64
C ALA A 91 2.97 8.88 -3.12
N LEU A 92 3.06 7.88 -2.23
CA LEU A 92 3.66 6.59 -2.55
C LEU A 92 2.85 5.81 -3.59
N LEU A 93 1.53 5.77 -3.44
CA LEU A 93 0.65 5.08 -4.39
C LEU A 93 0.71 5.72 -5.78
N THR A 94 0.72 7.06 -5.84
CA THR A 94 0.79 7.80 -7.10
C THR A 94 2.12 7.57 -7.81
N SER A 95 3.24 7.60 -7.09
CA SER A 95 4.54 7.32 -7.70
C SER A 95 4.68 5.87 -8.13
N SER A 96 4.24 4.92 -7.30
CA SER A 96 4.30 3.48 -7.63
C SER A 96 3.50 3.16 -8.89
N ALA A 97 2.29 3.71 -9.00
CA ALA A 97 1.39 3.49 -10.14
C ALA A 97 1.92 4.05 -11.47
N ARG A 98 2.87 4.99 -11.45
CA ARG A 98 3.54 5.49 -12.66
C ARG A 98 4.62 4.53 -13.16
N SER A 99 5.35 3.91 -12.24
CA SER A 99 6.52 3.09 -12.56
C SER A 99 6.19 1.62 -12.77
N THR A 100 5.15 1.08 -12.13
CA THR A 100 4.84 -0.36 -12.16
C THR A 100 3.37 -0.68 -11.87
N PRO A 101 2.82 -1.79 -12.38
CA PRO A 101 1.52 -2.30 -11.96
C PRO A 101 1.46 -2.43 -10.42
N THR A 102 0.50 -1.72 -9.81
CA THR A 102 0.43 -1.57 -8.35
C THR A 102 -0.87 -2.16 -7.80
N ILE A 103 -0.77 -2.85 -6.67
CA ILE A 103 -1.93 -3.23 -5.85
C ILE A 103 -1.92 -2.35 -4.59
N ALA A 104 -2.87 -1.42 -4.49
CA ALA A 104 -3.08 -0.62 -3.30
C ALA A 104 -3.90 -1.42 -2.27
N VAL A 105 -3.47 -1.38 -1.00
CA VAL A 105 -4.24 -1.92 0.12
C VAL A 105 -4.49 -0.82 1.13
N ILE A 106 -5.74 -0.34 1.21
CA ILE A 106 -6.13 0.71 2.15
C ILE A 106 -6.70 0.07 3.41
N LEU A 107 -6.03 0.29 4.54
CA LEU A 107 -6.42 -0.26 5.84
C LEU A 107 -7.04 0.82 6.73
N THR A 108 -7.47 0.40 7.92
CA THR A 108 -8.03 1.27 8.96
C THR A 108 -7.17 2.53 9.24
N GLY A 109 -7.82 3.68 9.31
CA GLY A 109 -7.22 4.98 9.55
C GLY A 109 -8.28 6.08 9.62
N SER A 110 -7.93 7.23 10.21
CA SER A 110 -8.87 8.35 10.40
C SER A 110 -8.74 9.44 9.33
N LEU A 111 -7.78 9.30 8.40
CA LEU A 111 -7.40 10.34 7.45
C LEU A 111 -8.03 10.09 6.07
N THR A 112 -7.98 11.11 5.22
CA THR A 112 -8.41 11.02 3.80
C THR A 112 -7.29 10.54 2.88
N ASP A 113 -6.09 10.33 3.43
CA ASP A 113 -4.93 9.83 2.70
C ASP A 113 -5.22 8.44 2.10
N GLY A 114 -4.85 8.26 0.84
CA GLY A 114 -5.07 7.06 0.04
C GLY A 114 -6.11 7.24 -1.06
N ALA A 115 -6.98 8.25 -1.00
CA ALA A 115 -8.03 8.45 -2.00
C ALA A 115 -7.48 8.84 -3.38
N ASP A 116 -6.55 9.79 -3.44
CA ASP A 116 -5.95 10.23 -4.71
C ASP A 116 -4.98 9.17 -5.25
N GLY A 117 -4.26 8.49 -4.35
CA GLY A 117 -3.47 7.32 -4.64
C GLY A 117 -4.29 6.18 -5.24
N CYS A 118 -5.49 5.90 -4.71
CA CYS A 118 -6.40 4.91 -5.30
C CYS A 118 -6.76 5.25 -6.75
N ARG A 119 -7.05 6.52 -7.04
CA ARG A 119 -7.33 6.96 -8.41
C ARG A 119 -6.12 6.80 -9.32
N ALA A 120 -4.93 7.16 -8.83
CA ALA A 120 -3.68 7.00 -9.57
C ALA A 120 -3.41 5.53 -9.90
N VAL A 121 -3.54 4.64 -8.90
CA VAL A 121 -3.40 3.19 -9.07
C VAL A 121 -4.38 2.65 -10.09
N LYS A 122 -5.66 3.06 -10.02
CA LYS A 122 -6.62 2.64 -11.05
C LYS A 122 -6.24 3.15 -12.42
N ARG A 123 -5.85 4.43 -12.59
CA ARG A 123 -5.38 4.97 -13.88
C ARG A 123 -4.18 4.23 -14.46
N GLY A 124 -3.28 3.74 -13.60
CA GLY A 124 -2.15 2.88 -13.97
C GLY A 124 -2.52 1.42 -14.27
N GLY A 125 -3.82 1.07 -14.33
CA GLY A 125 -4.29 -0.30 -14.57
C GLY A 125 -4.18 -1.24 -13.35
N GLY A 126 -3.85 -0.68 -12.18
CA GLY A 126 -3.69 -1.42 -10.94
C GLY A 126 -5.00 -1.79 -10.25
N ARG A 127 -4.84 -2.36 -9.04
CA ARG A 127 -5.93 -2.83 -8.19
C ARG A 127 -5.97 -2.10 -6.87
N VAL A 128 -7.18 -1.88 -6.35
CA VAL A 128 -7.39 -1.27 -5.03
C VAL A 128 -8.21 -2.23 -4.18
N LEU A 129 -7.58 -2.73 -3.12
CA LEU A 129 -8.23 -3.53 -2.09
C LEU A 129 -8.40 -2.64 -0.85
N VAL A 130 -9.57 -2.70 -0.24
CA VAL A 130 -9.89 -1.87 0.92
C VAL A 130 -10.33 -2.77 2.07
N GLN A 131 -9.85 -2.47 3.27
CA GLN A 131 -10.35 -3.11 4.48
C GLN A 131 -11.84 -2.81 4.64
N ASP A 132 -12.64 -3.83 4.92
CA ASP A 132 -14.05 -3.66 5.28
C ASP A 132 -14.18 -2.67 6.46
N PRO A 133 -14.87 -1.52 6.27
CA PRO A 133 -15.11 -0.52 7.30
C PRO A 133 -15.69 -1.10 8.59
N ALA A 134 -16.48 -2.18 8.54
CA ALA A 134 -17.05 -2.84 9.71
C ALA A 134 -16.00 -3.53 10.59
N THR A 135 -14.84 -3.86 10.02
CA THR A 135 -13.69 -4.45 10.75
C THR A 135 -12.63 -3.42 11.13
N ALA A 136 -12.79 -2.17 10.66
CA ALA A 136 -11.83 -1.11 10.86
C ALA A 136 -12.01 -0.46 12.23
N ARG A 137 -10.90 -0.19 12.94
CA ARG A 137 -10.95 0.55 14.21
C ARG A 137 -11.32 2.03 13.99
N ALA A 138 -10.79 2.58 12.91
CA ALA A 138 -11.16 3.87 12.34
C ALA A 138 -11.52 3.62 10.87
N SER A 139 -12.77 3.89 10.51
CA SER A 139 -13.37 3.56 9.22
C SER A 139 -13.27 4.67 8.18
N SER A 140 -12.85 5.89 8.56
CA SER A 140 -12.83 7.05 7.66
C SER A 140 -11.97 6.81 6.41
N MET A 141 -10.73 6.31 6.59
CA MET A 141 -9.82 6.07 5.48
C MET A 141 -10.33 4.98 4.51
N PRO A 142 -10.76 3.79 4.98
CA PRO A 142 -11.47 2.83 4.13
C PRO A 142 -12.70 3.38 3.42
N ALA A 143 -13.56 4.12 4.12
CA ALA A 143 -14.76 4.70 3.55
C ALA A 143 -14.44 5.72 2.44
N ASN A 144 -13.41 6.54 2.63
CA ASN A 144 -12.93 7.49 1.62
C ASN A 144 -12.39 6.78 0.38
N ALA A 145 -11.62 5.69 0.57
CA ALA A 145 -11.13 4.88 -0.54
C ALA A 145 -12.29 4.25 -1.34
N ILE A 146 -13.32 3.73 -0.65
CA ILE A 146 -14.53 3.18 -1.30
C ILE A 146 -15.28 4.28 -2.07
N ALA A 147 -15.44 5.46 -1.47
CA ALA A 147 -16.16 6.59 -2.06
C ALA A 147 -15.52 7.10 -3.36
N THR A 148 -14.24 6.79 -3.63
CA THR A 148 -13.61 7.11 -4.91
C THR A 148 -14.17 6.31 -6.09
N GLY A 149 -14.88 5.21 -5.83
CA GLY A 149 -15.31 4.25 -6.86
C GLY A 149 -14.16 3.39 -7.41
N CYS A 150 -12.97 3.47 -6.82
CA CYS A 150 -11.79 2.71 -7.25
C CYS A 150 -11.68 1.33 -6.61
N ALA A 151 -12.37 1.06 -5.50
CA ALA A 151 -12.23 -0.18 -4.75
C ALA A 151 -12.70 -1.39 -5.57
N ASP A 152 -11.78 -2.33 -5.83
CA ASP A 152 -12.07 -3.60 -6.50
C ASP A 152 -12.62 -4.65 -5.52
N PHE A 153 -12.09 -4.67 -4.29
CA PHE A 153 -12.54 -5.57 -3.24
C PHE A 153 -12.61 -4.84 -1.89
N VAL A 154 -13.67 -5.11 -1.13
CA VAL A 154 -13.84 -4.66 0.26
C VAL A 154 -13.90 -5.90 1.13
N LEU A 155 -12.86 -6.14 1.94
CA LEU A 155 -12.65 -7.42 2.61
C LEU A 155 -12.13 -7.24 4.04
N PRO A 156 -12.44 -8.16 4.98
CA PRO A 156 -11.78 -8.17 6.28
C PRO A 156 -10.28 -8.51 6.14
N PRO A 157 -9.42 -8.14 7.12
CA PRO A 157 -7.96 -8.26 7.00
C PRO A 157 -7.42 -9.65 6.67
N ASP A 158 -8.03 -10.72 7.17
CA ASP A 158 -7.66 -12.10 6.85
C ASP A 158 -7.90 -12.43 5.38
N ARG A 159 -9.02 -11.95 4.82
CA ARG A 159 -9.37 -12.16 3.40
C ARG A 159 -8.57 -11.28 2.45
N LEU A 160 -8.10 -10.11 2.90
CA LEU A 160 -7.16 -9.29 2.14
C LEU A 160 -5.86 -10.06 1.83
N ALA A 161 -5.31 -10.81 2.78
CA ALA A 161 -4.12 -11.63 2.55
C ALA A 161 -4.37 -12.75 1.52
N THR A 162 -5.52 -13.41 1.61
CA THR A 162 -5.94 -14.42 0.62
C THR A 162 -6.07 -13.81 -0.77
N ALA A 163 -6.72 -12.65 -0.88
CA ALA A 163 -6.88 -11.95 -2.15
C ALA A 163 -5.52 -11.56 -2.74
N LEU A 164 -4.61 -10.97 -1.95
CA LEU A 164 -3.26 -10.63 -2.40
C LEU A 164 -2.51 -11.85 -2.95
N THR A 165 -2.58 -12.99 -2.26
CA THR A 165 -1.96 -14.23 -2.72
C THR A 165 -2.56 -14.68 -4.06
N ALA A 166 -3.89 -14.72 -4.17
CA ALA A 166 -4.57 -15.12 -5.39
C ALA A 166 -4.25 -14.20 -6.58
N LEU A 167 -4.18 -12.89 -6.35
CA LEU A 167 -3.90 -11.89 -7.40
C LEU A 167 -2.45 -11.96 -7.92
N THR A 168 -1.51 -12.50 -7.13
CA THR A 168 -0.06 -12.43 -7.43
C THR A 168 0.60 -13.76 -7.74
N THR A 169 0.01 -14.89 -7.34
CA THR A 169 0.64 -16.22 -7.47
C THR A 169 0.02 -17.12 -8.53
N ALA A 170 -1.16 -16.79 -9.05
CA ALA A 170 -1.77 -17.56 -10.12
C ALA A 170 -1.13 -17.19 -11.48
N PRO A 171 -0.62 -18.15 -12.27
CA PRO A 171 -0.07 -17.89 -13.60
C PRO A 171 -1.11 -17.21 -14.50
N GLY A 172 -0.73 -16.11 -15.17
CA GLY A 172 -1.64 -15.31 -16.00
C GLY A 172 -2.65 -14.47 -15.23
N ALA A 173 -2.62 -14.48 -13.89
CA ALA A 173 -3.56 -13.71 -13.08
C ALA A 173 -3.36 -12.20 -13.27
N ALA A 174 -2.14 -11.70 -13.39
CA ALA A 174 -1.91 -10.27 -13.66
C ALA A 174 -2.66 -9.78 -14.94
N ASP A 175 -2.64 -10.58 -16.01
CA ASP A 175 -3.34 -10.28 -17.27
C ASP A 175 -4.86 -10.50 -17.16
N LEU A 176 -5.29 -11.61 -16.53
CA LEU A 176 -6.71 -11.89 -16.27
C LEU A 176 -7.36 -10.90 -15.30
N LEU A 177 -6.54 -10.22 -14.50
CA LEU A 177 -6.95 -9.25 -13.50
C LEU A 177 -6.65 -7.82 -13.95
N THR A 178 -6.29 -7.58 -15.21
CA THR A 178 -6.29 -6.21 -15.73
C THR A 178 -7.73 -5.71 -15.76
N VAL A 179 -8.09 -4.75 -14.92
CA VAL A 179 -9.45 -4.17 -14.94
C VAL A 179 -9.46 -3.07 -15.99
N PRO A 180 -10.45 -3.07 -16.89
CA PRO A 180 -10.66 -1.92 -17.76
C PRO A 180 -10.74 -0.66 -16.89
N LEU A 181 -9.97 0.36 -17.24
CA LEU A 181 -10.08 1.65 -16.59
C LEU A 181 -11.54 2.08 -16.56
N PRO A 182 -12.09 2.42 -15.38
CA PRO A 182 -13.48 2.87 -15.32
C PRO A 182 -13.64 4.08 -16.24
N PRO A 183 -14.82 4.31 -16.84
CA PRO A 183 -14.99 5.34 -17.87
C PRO A 183 -14.48 6.72 -17.45
N TRP A 184 -14.67 7.07 -16.18
CA TRP A 184 -14.22 8.34 -15.61
C TRP A 184 -12.69 8.46 -15.49
N ALA A 185 -11.96 7.34 -15.37
CA ALA A 185 -10.50 7.35 -15.24
C ALA A 185 -9.77 7.64 -16.56
N ARG A 186 -10.47 7.58 -17.69
CA ARG A 186 -9.92 7.90 -19.03
C ARG A 186 -10.09 9.37 -19.42
N LEU A 187 -10.82 10.15 -18.62
CA LEU A 187 -11.00 11.57 -18.85
C LEU A 187 -9.75 12.29 -18.36
N SER A 188 -8.85 12.63 -19.28
CA SER A 188 -7.80 13.62 -19.06
C SER A 188 -8.47 14.98 -18.85
N SER A 189 -8.33 15.55 -17.66
CA SER A 189 -8.52 16.97 -17.43
C SER A 189 -7.47 17.79 -18.19
#